data_AF-A0A7W1VS20-F1
#
_entry.id   AF-A0A7W1VS20-F1
#
_cell.length_a   1.000
_cell.length_b   1.000
_cell.length_c   1.000
_cell.angle_alpha   90.00
_cell.angle_beta   90.00
_cell.angle_gamma   90.00
#
_symmetry.space_group_name_H-M   'P 1'
#
loop_
_entity.id
_entity.type
_entity.pdbx_description
1 polymer ?
#
loop_
_entity_poly.entity_id
_entity_poly.type
_entity_poly.pdbx_seq_one_letter_code
_entity_poly.pdbx_strand_id
1 'polypeptide(L)' 'MKDKPQELKQPVPFTPGITKAMVRQHALRLYRDKLREHPLSLEDWVLAEKDLVNERDSTGILPS' A
#
# COMPACT_ATOMS: atom_id res chain seq x y z
N MET A 1 29.56 3.09 -6.29
CA MET A 1 28.40 3.97 -6.53
C MET A 1 27.26 3.35 -5.75
N LYS A 2 26.64 4.06 -4.80
CA LYS A 2 25.49 3.51 -4.05
C LYS A 2 24.28 3.61 -4.96
N ASP A 3 23.95 2.51 -5.65
CA ASP A 3 22.69 2.36 -6.36
C ASP A 3 21.58 2.69 -5.36
N LYS A 4 20.99 3.88 -5.50
CA LYS A 4 19.76 4.22 -4.80
C LYS A 4 18.78 3.11 -5.17
N PRO A 5 18.21 2.37 -4.22
CA PRO A 5 17.21 1.37 -4.55
C PRO A 5 16.18 2.11 -5.38
N GLN A 6 16.11 1.73 -6.66
CA GLN A 6 15.25 2.35 -7.65
C GLN A 6 13.89 2.38 -6.98
N GLU A 7 13.43 3.58 -6.57
CA GLU A 7 12.16 3.72 -5.88
C GLU A 7 11.13 3.09 -6.81
N LEU A 8 10.75 1.84 -6.52
CA LEU A 8 9.84 1.07 -7.34
C LEU A 8 8.58 1.90 -7.35
N LYS A 9 8.38 2.61 -8.47
CA LYS A 9 7.40 3.67 -8.58
C LYS A 9 6.07 3.04 -8.28
N GLN A 10 5.45 3.50 -7.20
CA GLN A 10 4.16 3.00 -6.77
C GLN A 10 3.19 2.95 -7.97
N PRO A 11 2.55 1.79 -8.21
CA PRO A 11 1.64 1.62 -9.32
C PRO A 11 0.43 2.55 -9.20
N VAL A 12 -0.29 2.73 -10.31
CA VAL A 12 -1.60 3.39 -10.27
C VAL A 12 -2.57 2.44 -9.55
N PRO A 13 -3.31 2.91 -8.53
CA PRO A 13 -4.31 2.08 -7.88
C PRO A 13 -5.36 1.60 -8.87
N PHE A 14 -5.84 0.37 -8.68
CA PHE A 14 -6.86 -0.24 -9.52
C PHE A 14 -8.28 0.13 -9.05
N THR A 15 -8.43 0.41 -7.76
CA THR A 15 -9.71 0.68 -7.11
C THR A 15 -10.14 2.13 -7.30
N PRO A 16 -11.29 2.39 -7.93
CA PRO A 16 -11.82 3.74 -8.04
C PRO A 16 -12.01 4.40 -6.66
N GLY A 17 -11.63 5.67 -6.54
CA GLY A 17 -11.71 6.40 -5.26
C GLY A 17 -10.61 6.04 -4.25
N ILE A 18 -9.62 5.24 -4.65
CA ILE A 18 -8.35 5.06 -3.94
C ILE A 18 -7.25 5.84 -4.68
N THR A 19 -6.46 6.63 -3.94
CA THR A 19 -5.36 7.41 -4.51
C THR A 19 -4.00 6.81 -4.16
N LYS A 20 -2.97 7.14 -4.95
CA LYS A 20 -1.59 6.73 -4.67
C LYS A 20 -1.15 7.12 -3.25
N ALA A 21 -1.48 8.33 -2.82
CA ALA A 21 -1.13 8.79 -1.47
C ALA A 21 -1.75 7.91 -0.38
N MET A 22 -3.01 7.46 -0.56
CA MET A 22 -3.68 6.58 0.40
C MET A 22 -2.99 5.22 0.48
N VAL A 23 -2.73 4.58 -0.66
CA VAL A 23 -2.04 3.29 -0.71
C VAL A 23 -0.62 3.43 -0.17
N ARG A 24 0.08 4.55 -0.42
CA ARG A 24 1.41 4.83 0.15
C ARG A 24 1.37 4.90 1.65
N GLN A 25 0.49 5.73 2.21
CA GLN A 25 0.37 5.88 3.65
C GLN A 25 0.02 4.55 4.33
N HIS A 26 -0.90 3.78 3.75
CA HIS A 26 -1.32 2.50 4.31
C HIS A 26 -0.19 1.45 4.20
N ALA A 27 0.52 1.37 3.07
CA ALA A 27 1.69 0.51 2.90
C ALA A 27 2.84 0.84 3.86
N LEU A 28 3.09 2.14 4.14
CA LEU A 28 4.09 2.56 5.13
C LEU A 28 3.74 2.09 6.55
N ARG A 29 2.44 1.91 6.86
CA ARG A 29 1.99 1.36 8.14
C ARG A 29 2.16 -0.18 8.16
N LEU A 30 1.73 -0.87 7.11
CA LEU A 30 1.79 -2.34 7.02
C LEU A 30 3.22 -2.88 6.94
N TYR A 31 4.07 -2.23 6.16
CA TYR A 31 5.40 -2.74 5.80
C TYR A 31 6.53 -1.90 6.40
N ARG A 32 6.26 -1.19 7.51
CA ARG A 32 7.22 -0.31 8.18
C ARG A 32 8.57 -0.99 8.41
N ASP A 33 8.55 -2.25 8.81
CA ASP A 33 9.77 -3.02 9.10
C ASP A 33 10.49 -3.45 7.81
N LYS A 34 9.76 -3.90 6.78
CA LYS A 34 10.34 -4.30 5.48
C LYS A 34 10.94 -3.13 4.70
N LEU A 35 10.30 -1.97 4.77
CA LEU A 35 10.71 -0.74 4.08
C LEU A 35 12.06 -0.19 4.53
N ARG A 36 12.53 -0.56 5.73
CA ARG A 36 13.86 -0.18 6.23
C ARG A 36 14.99 -0.89 5.49
N GLU A 37 14.73 -2.10 5.01
CA GLU A 37 15.74 -2.95 4.38
C GLU A 37 15.62 -2.93 2.86
N HIS A 38 14.38 -2.97 2.33
CA HIS A 38 14.12 -3.06 0.90
C HIS A 38 12.92 -2.21 0.44
N PRO A 39 12.93 -1.70 -0.80
CA PRO A 39 11.74 -1.10 -1.41
C PRO A 39 10.64 -2.14 -1.58
N LEU A 40 9.38 -1.69 -1.55
CA LEU A 40 8.22 -2.58 -1.77
C LEU A 40 8.18 -3.10 -3.21
N SER A 41 7.84 -4.38 -3.32
CA SER A 41 7.57 -5.02 -4.61
C SER A 41 6.22 -4.57 -5.18
N LEU A 42 5.98 -4.87 -6.46
CA LEU A 42 4.66 -4.65 -7.07
C LEU A 42 3.55 -5.39 -6.31
N GLU A 43 3.83 -6.61 -5.84
CA GLU A 43 2.89 -7.41 -5.07
C GLU A 43 2.56 -6.75 -3.74
N ASP A 44 3.56 -6.27 -2.99
CA ASP A 44 3.33 -5.55 -1.73
C ASP A 44 2.44 -4.31 -1.94
N TRP A 45 2.62 -3.60 -3.06
CA TRP A 45 1.77 -2.45 -3.40
C TRP A 45 0.31 -2.86 -3.64
N VAL A 46 0.09 -3.96 -4.36
CA VAL A 46 -1.25 -4.49 -4.63
C VAL A 46 -1.90 -5.03 -3.34
N LEU A 47 -1.12 -5.68 -2.47
CA LEU A 47 -1.60 -6.16 -1.18
C LEU A 47 -1.98 -5.00 -0.24
N ALA A 48 -1.17 -3.93 -0.19
CA ALA A 48 -1.51 -2.74 0.58
C ALA A 48 -2.78 -2.04 0.07
N GLU A 49 -3.00 -2.03 -1.24
CA GLU A 49 -4.24 -1.48 -1.79
C GLU A 49 -5.45 -2.31 -1.39
N LYS A 50 -5.37 -3.65 -1.50
CA LYS A 50 -6.45 -4.56 -1.10
C LYS A 50 -6.78 -4.44 0.39
N ASP A 51 -5.76 -4.36 1.24
CA ASP A 51 -5.95 -4.20 2.68
C ASP A 51 -6.61 -2.85 3.02
N LEU A 52 -6.19 -1.77 2.35
CA LEU A 52 -6.83 -0.46 2.50
C LEU A 52 -8.31 -0.47 2.08
N VAL A 53 -8.67 -1.20 1.03
CA VAL A 53 -10.09 -1.36 0.61
C VAL A 53 -10.87 -2.15 1.67
N ASN A 54 -10.31 -3.26 2.15
CA ASN A 54 -10.92 -4.04 3.21
C ASN A 54 -11.08 -3.23 4.50
N GLU A 55 -10.09 -2.42 4.90
CA GLU A 55 -10.16 -1.53 6.07
C GLU A 55 -11.33 -0.55 5.93
N ARG A 56 -11.52 0.05 4.75
CA ARG A 56 -12.65 0.95 4.47
C ARG A 56 -14.00 0.24 4.56
N ASP A 57 -14.12 -0.94 3.96
CA ASP A 57 -15.35 -1.72 3.94
C ASP A 57 -15.69 -2.29 5.33
N SER A 58 -14.66 -2.62 6.13
CA SER A 58 -14.82 -3.12 7.52
C SER A 58 -15.42 -2.06 8.44
N THR A 59 -15.21 -0.77 8.17
CA THR A 59 -15.89 0.32 8.88
C THR A 59 -17.39 0.44 8.57
N GLY A 60 -17.94 -0.41 7.69
CA GLY A 60 -19.31 -0.33 7.18
C GLY A 60 -20.28 -1.45 7.57
N ILE A 61 -19.88 -2.48 8.34
CA ILE A 61 -20.78 -3.61 8.65
C ILE A 61 -20.70 -4.00 10.14
N LEU A 62 -21.56 -3.37 10.96
CA LEU A 62 -22.20 -4.04 12.09
C LEU A 62 -23.57 -4.49 11.59
N PRO A 63 -23.84 -5.80 11.36
CA PRO A 63 -25.20 -6.25 11.18
C PRO A 63 -25.93 -6.06 12.52
N SER A 64 -27.06 -5.34 12.46
CA SER A 64 -28.00 -5.17 13.57
C SER A 64 -28.69 -6.47 13.93
#